data_AF-A0A2K3PNG1-F1
#
_entry.id   AF-A0A2K3PNG1-F1
#
_cell.length_a   1.000
_cell.length_b   1.000
_cell.length_c   1.000
_cell.angle_alpha   90.00
_cell.angle_beta   90.00
_cell.angle_gamma   90.00
#
_symmetry.space_group_name_H-M   'P 1'
#
loop_
_entity.id
_entity.type
_entity.pdbx_description
1 polymer ?
#
loop_
_entity_poly.entity_id
_entity_poly.type
_entity_poly.pdbx_seq_one_letter_code
_entity_poly.pdbx_strand_id
1 'polypeptide(L)'
;MLYQVFSPDLTISSSQKSHTNSPKNKHFISSYSDLGVTLDIPSSNLRFFLVRGSPFVTASVTKPTPLSITTLHNIVSLSCFDNKKTKYTLLLNNTQKWIIYTSSPINLNHDGSEVKSGPFSGIIRIAVVPDSNYEKILDKFSSCYPVSGYANIQKKFGLVYKWQRKNSGDLLMLAHPLHVKLLSKSNNHGVTVLNDFKYRSVDGDLVGVVGNSWNLKTDPIDVTWHSSKGVTKESHDEIVSALVKDVKKLNISAIETNSSYFYGKIVGRAARFALIAEEISYFKVIPIIKNFLKKTIEPWLDGNFKGNGFFYEKSWGGLVTQQGINDSSADFGFGVYNDHHYHLGYFLYGIGVLAKIDPLWGQKYKPIVYSLLKDFMNLGKRDNKNYPTLRCFDPYKLHSWASGVTEFENGRNQESSSEAVNAYYSAALVGLAYNDKNLVATGSTLLALEINAVQTWWHVKAESNLYGEDFAKENRIVGILWANKRDSKLWWAPSECRECRLSIQVLPLLPITETLFNDGVYAKELVEWTLPSLKNKTNVEGWKGFTYALQGVYDNKNALKKIRLLKGFDDGNSFSNLLWWIHSR
;
A
#
# COMPACT_ATOMS: atom_id res chain seq x y z
N MET A 1 -6.19 16.70 10.15
CA MET A 1 -5.23 15.58 10.25
C MET A 1 -5.75 14.60 11.29
N LEU A 2 -5.59 13.29 11.08
CA LEU A 2 -5.96 12.25 12.05
C LEU A 2 -4.72 11.41 12.37
N TYR A 3 -4.43 11.13 13.64
CA TYR A 3 -3.25 10.35 14.02
C TYR A 3 -3.50 9.55 15.29
N GLN A 4 -2.82 8.41 15.40
CA GLN A 4 -2.76 7.57 16.58
C GLN A 4 -1.45 7.86 17.31
N VAL A 5 -1.55 8.55 18.45
CA VAL A 5 -0.40 8.83 19.31
C VAL A 5 0.15 7.52 19.87
N PHE A 6 1.46 7.34 19.76
CA PHE A 6 2.13 6.26 20.46
C PHE A 6 2.29 6.63 21.95
N SER A 7 1.70 5.81 22.82
CA SER A 7 1.92 5.83 24.27
C SER A 7 2.54 4.48 24.65
N PRO A 8 3.69 4.43 25.35
CA PRO A 8 4.25 3.18 25.85
C PRO A 8 3.46 2.69 27.07
N ASP A 9 2.20 2.30 26.85
CA ASP A 9 1.25 1.93 27.90
C ASP A 9 1.81 0.81 28.80
N LEU A 10 2.47 -0.18 28.19
CA LEU A 10 3.25 -1.23 28.85
C LEU A 10 4.58 -1.44 28.12
N THR A 11 5.69 -1.54 28.85
CA THR A 11 7.01 -1.92 28.33
C THR A 11 7.47 -3.22 29.00
N ILE A 12 7.71 -4.27 28.20
CA ILE A 12 8.14 -5.59 28.69
C ILE A 12 9.66 -5.69 28.58
N SER A 13 10.32 -5.98 29.70
CA SER A 13 11.78 -6.09 29.80
C SER A 13 12.20 -7.16 30.82
N SER A 14 13.51 -7.35 30.98
CA SER A 14 14.08 -8.15 32.07
C SER A 14 14.64 -7.23 33.16
N SER A 15 14.46 -7.56 34.43
CA SER A 15 15.07 -6.81 35.55
C SER A 15 16.56 -7.13 35.76
N GLN A 16 17.15 -7.99 34.92
CA GLN A 16 18.60 -8.18 34.86
C GLN A 16 19.28 -6.89 34.33
N LYS A 17 19.97 -6.16 35.19
CA LYS A 17 20.82 -5.03 34.79
C LYS A 17 22.05 -5.57 34.05
N SER A 18 22.12 -5.44 32.71
CA SER A 18 23.37 -5.67 32.00
C SER A 18 24.33 -4.51 32.30
N HIS A 19 25.33 -4.72 33.15
CA HIS A 19 26.35 -3.73 33.53
C HIS A 19 27.37 -3.41 32.42
N THR A 20 27.01 -3.56 31.14
CA THR A 20 27.93 -3.29 30.04
C THR A 20 27.23 -2.47 28.97
N ASN A 21 27.66 -1.21 28.80
CA ASN A 21 27.45 -0.39 27.61
C ASN A 21 28.20 -1.00 26.41
N SER A 22 27.91 -2.26 26.08
CA SER A 22 28.49 -2.93 24.91
C SER A 22 27.48 -2.91 23.76
N PRO A 23 27.94 -2.77 22.50
CA PRO A 23 27.08 -2.81 21.32
C PRO A 23 26.38 -4.17 21.09
N LYS A 24 26.51 -5.14 22.01
CA LYS A 24 25.80 -6.44 22.02
C LYS A 24 24.37 -6.38 22.60
N ASN A 25 23.88 -5.21 23.03
CA ASN A 25 22.49 -5.01 23.47
C ASN A 25 21.47 -4.85 22.31
N LYS A 26 21.82 -5.28 21.09
CA LYS A 26 20.97 -5.09 19.92
C LYS A 26 19.88 -6.15 19.87
N HIS A 27 18.64 -5.69 19.76
CA HIS A 27 17.57 -6.53 19.25
C HIS A 27 17.83 -6.85 17.77
N PHE A 28 17.34 -7.99 17.26
CA PHE A 28 17.42 -8.30 15.84
C PHE A 28 16.21 -9.11 15.37
N ILE A 29 15.91 -9.03 14.07
CA ILE A 29 14.87 -9.85 13.44
C ILE A 29 15.48 -11.20 13.07
N SER A 30 15.12 -12.25 13.79
CA SER A 30 15.67 -13.60 13.57
C SER A 30 14.93 -14.39 12.49
N SER A 31 13.68 -14.03 12.23
CA SER A 31 12.88 -14.56 11.12
C SER A 31 11.76 -13.59 10.76
N TYR A 32 11.30 -13.63 9.51
CA TYR A 32 10.10 -12.91 9.08
C TYR A 32 9.27 -13.76 8.12
N SER A 33 8.03 -13.34 7.94
CA SER A 33 7.01 -13.89 7.05
C SER A 33 6.16 -12.75 6.52
N ASP A 34 5.27 -13.00 5.55
CA ASP A 34 4.43 -11.98 4.94
C ASP A 34 3.58 -11.19 5.95
N LEU A 35 3.21 -11.82 7.07
CA LEU A 35 2.30 -11.26 8.08
C LEU A 35 2.93 -11.10 9.46
N GLY A 36 4.24 -11.29 9.64
CA GLY A 36 4.85 -11.16 10.96
C GLY A 36 6.36 -11.32 11.01
N VAL A 37 6.93 -10.86 12.12
CA VAL A 37 8.37 -10.90 12.42
C VAL A 37 8.63 -11.51 13.79
N THR A 38 9.76 -12.20 13.93
CA THR A 38 10.29 -12.65 15.22
C THR A 38 11.42 -11.73 15.62
N LEU A 39 11.24 -11.00 16.72
CA LEU A 39 12.21 -10.08 17.29
C LEU A 39 12.89 -10.75 18.49
N ASP A 40 14.21 -10.90 18.42
CA ASP A 40 15.02 -11.43 19.51
C ASP A 40 15.76 -10.31 20.25
N ILE A 41 15.72 -10.35 21.58
CA ILE A 41 16.46 -9.47 22.48
C ILE A 41 17.31 -10.35 23.42
N PRO A 42 18.50 -10.80 22.97
CA PRO A 42 19.30 -11.78 23.71
C PRO A 42 19.70 -11.32 25.11
N SER A 43 19.94 -10.01 25.30
CA SER A 43 20.31 -9.43 26.59
C SER A 43 19.27 -9.62 27.67
N SER A 44 17.99 -9.80 27.29
CA SER A 44 16.88 -10.04 28.21
C SER A 44 16.28 -11.45 28.10
N ASN A 45 16.88 -12.33 27.27
CA ASN A 45 16.35 -13.65 26.93
C ASN A 45 14.90 -13.62 26.38
N LEU A 46 14.46 -12.48 25.85
CA LEU A 46 13.10 -12.28 25.32
C LEU A 46 13.07 -12.47 23.80
N ARG A 47 12.08 -13.23 23.35
CA ARG A 47 11.73 -13.40 21.94
C ARG A 47 10.28 -13.00 21.72
N PHE A 48 10.00 -12.04 20.85
CA PHE A 48 8.65 -11.59 20.54
C PHE A 48 8.19 -12.14 19.19
N PHE A 49 6.99 -12.71 19.16
CA PHE A 49 6.31 -13.10 17.93
C PHE A 49 5.31 -11.99 17.56
N LEU A 50 5.73 -11.08 16.69
CA LEU A 50 4.94 -9.91 16.28
C LEU A 50 4.22 -10.24 14.97
N VAL A 51 3.00 -10.77 15.09
CA VAL A 51 2.15 -11.14 13.95
C VAL A 51 1.03 -10.11 13.79
N ARG A 52 0.88 -9.56 12.58
CA ARG A 52 -0.18 -8.62 12.23
C ARG A 52 -1.55 -9.18 12.58
N GLY A 53 -2.37 -8.37 13.26
CA GLY A 53 -3.71 -8.74 13.67
C GLY A 53 -3.79 -9.59 14.94
N SER A 54 -2.69 -9.96 15.59
CA SER A 54 -2.80 -10.61 16.90
C SER A 54 -3.36 -9.62 17.92
N PRO A 55 -4.47 -9.93 18.64
CA PRO A 55 -4.96 -9.09 19.73
C PRO A 55 -4.08 -9.18 20.99
N PHE A 56 -3.07 -10.07 20.96
CA PHE A 56 -2.11 -10.26 22.05
C PHE A 56 -0.70 -9.93 21.58
N VAL A 57 0.08 -9.24 22.42
CA VAL A 57 1.54 -9.27 22.33
C VAL A 57 2.01 -10.59 22.92
N THR A 58 2.76 -11.38 22.16
CA THR A 58 3.24 -12.70 22.60
C THR A 58 4.76 -12.71 22.69
N ALA A 59 5.29 -13.03 23.87
CA ALA A 59 6.71 -13.13 24.15
C ALA A 59 7.06 -14.52 24.72
N SER A 60 8.22 -15.04 24.31
CA SER A 60 8.84 -16.24 24.85
C SER A 60 10.05 -15.83 25.69
N VAL A 61 10.06 -16.25 26.95
CA VAL A 61 11.17 -16.09 27.88
C VAL A 61 12.02 -17.35 27.82
N THR A 62 13.09 -17.28 27.03
CA THR A 62 13.85 -18.45 26.55
C THR A 62 14.68 -19.15 27.62
N LYS A 63 14.95 -18.47 28.75
CA LYS A 63 15.66 -18.98 29.92
C LYS A 63 15.09 -18.37 31.20
N PRO A 64 15.22 -19.01 32.38
CA PRO A 64 14.75 -18.46 33.65
C PRO A 64 15.25 -17.02 33.88
N THR A 65 14.35 -16.05 33.70
CA THR A 65 14.68 -14.62 33.70
C THR A 65 13.64 -13.85 34.52
N PRO A 66 14.07 -13.03 35.49
CA PRO A 66 13.20 -12.07 36.16
C PRO A 66 12.65 -11.03 35.19
N LEU A 67 11.34 -10.82 35.22
CA LEU A 67 10.65 -9.91 34.30
C LEU A 67 10.32 -8.58 34.98
N SER A 68 10.26 -7.55 34.16
CA SER A 68 9.81 -6.22 34.53
C SER A 68 8.86 -5.70 33.44
N ILE A 69 7.63 -5.36 33.84
CA ILE A 69 6.65 -4.70 32.98
C ILE A 69 6.39 -3.33 33.56
N THR A 70 6.90 -2.28 32.91
CA THR A 70 6.74 -0.90 33.35
C THR A 70 5.63 -0.20 32.59
N THR A 71 5.05 0.83 33.19
CA THR A 71 4.00 1.68 32.59
C THR A 71 4.22 3.14 32.99
N LEU A 72 3.71 4.07 32.17
CA LEU A 72 3.66 5.50 32.50
C LEU A 72 2.57 5.83 33.54
N HIS A 73 1.70 4.87 33.84
CA HIS A 73 0.55 5.04 34.71
C HIS A 73 0.78 4.34 36.05
N ASN A 74 0.13 4.80 37.12
CA ASN A 74 0.20 4.09 38.40
C ASN A 74 -0.63 2.81 38.32
N ILE A 75 -0.12 1.73 38.89
CA ILE A 75 -0.83 0.46 38.98
C ILE A 75 -1.82 0.55 40.14
N VAL A 76 -3.11 0.48 39.83
CA VAL A 76 -4.20 0.49 40.83
C VAL A 76 -4.33 -0.88 41.46
N SER A 77 -4.31 -1.93 40.64
CA SER A 77 -4.37 -3.30 41.14
C SER A 77 -3.73 -4.29 40.18
N LEU A 78 -3.20 -5.36 40.77
CA LEU A 78 -2.73 -6.55 40.07
C LEU A 78 -3.35 -7.77 40.78
N SER A 79 -4.29 -8.43 40.13
CA SER A 79 -5.06 -9.51 40.74
C SER A 79 -4.84 -10.82 39.99
N CYS A 80 -4.43 -11.87 40.72
CA CYS A 80 -4.35 -13.23 40.20
C CYS A 80 -5.75 -13.81 40.09
N PHE A 81 -6.15 -14.28 38.90
CA PHE A 81 -7.49 -14.81 38.67
C PHE A 81 -7.61 -16.29 39.03
N ASP A 82 -6.54 -17.07 38.88
CA ASP A 82 -6.55 -18.51 39.10
C ASP A 82 -5.59 -18.94 40.23
N ASN A 83 -5.90 -20.07 40.87
CA ASN A 83 -4.99 -20.68 41.85
C ASN A 83 -3.69 -21.19 41.20
N LYS A 84 -3.69 -21.31 39.87
CA LYS A 84 -2.54 -21.77 39.07
C LYS A 84 -1.51 -20.66 38.82
N LYS A 85 -1.85 -19.40 39.11
CA LYS A 85 -1.00 -18.22 38.86
C LYS A 85 -0.57 -18.09 37.40
N THR A 86 -1.51 -18.35 36.49
CA THR A 86 -1.32 -18.30 35.04
C THR A 86 -2.13 -17.20 34.34
N LYS A 87 -3.01 -16.52 35.08
CA LYS A 87 -3.77 -15.35 34.61
C LYS A 87 -3.76 -14.24 35.65
N TYR A 88 -3.37 -13.04 35.22
CA TYR A 88 -3.39 -11.82 36.02
C TYR A 88 -4.17 -10.71 35.32
N THR A 89 -4.96 -9.97 36.08
CA THR A 89 -5.61 -8.73 35.64
C THR A 89 -4.85 -7.55 36.21
N LEU A 90 -4.40 -6.66 35.33
CA LEU A 90 -3.71 -5.41 35.65
C LEU A 90 -4.64 -4.23 35.37
N LEU A 91 -4.89 -3.40 36.38
CA LEU A 91 -5.67 -2.18 36.27
C LEU A 91 -4.77 -0.95 36.51
N LEU A 92 -4.82 0.00 35.59
CA LEU A 92 -4.06 1.24 35.64
C LEU A 92 -4.95 2.41 36.06
N ASN A 93 -4.35 3.48 36.60
CA ASN A 93 -5.09 4.65 37.08
C ASN A 93 -5.74 5.49 35.97
N ASN A 94 -5.36 5.26 34.70
CA ASN A 94 -6.01 5.83 33.52
C ASN A 94 -7.22 5.01 33.04
N THR A 95 -7.71 4.07 33.87
CA THR A 95 -8.83 3.14 33.60
C THR A 95 -8.54 2.00 32.61
N GLN A 96 -7.35 1.94 32.01
CA GLN A 96 -6.99 0.82 31.15
C GLN A 96 -6.90 -0.48 31.96
N LYS A 97 -7.53 -1.53 31.42
CA LYS A 97 -7.48 -2.88 31.93
C LYS A 97 -6.70 -3.77 30.98
N TRP A 98 -5.77 -4.55 31.52
CA TRP A 98 -4.93 -5.48 30.79
C TRP A 98 -5.03 -6.87 31.40
N ILE A 99 -4.88 -7.91 30.58
CA ILE A 99 -4.77 -9.30 31.05
C ILE A 99 -3.42 -9.87 30.62
N ILE A 100 -2.75 -10.52 31.56
CA ILE A 100 -1.47 -11.19 31.39
C ILE A 100 -1.71 -12.69 31.56
N TYR A 101 -1.41 -13.47 30.52
CA TYR A 101 -1.46 -14.93 30.52
C TYR A 101 -0.04 -15.50 30.47
N THR A 102 0.23 -16.56 31.22
CA THR A 102 1.50 -17.28 31.18
C THR A 102 1.32 -18.78 30.96
N SER A 103 2.29 -19.41 30.30
CA SER A 103 2.26 -20.85 30.03
C SER A 103 2.50 -21.73 31.26
N SER A 104 3.03 -21.15 32.33
CA SER A 104 3.33 -21.81 33.60
C SER A 104 3.15 -20.83 34.75
N PRO A 105 2.97 -21.32 36.00
CA PRO A 105 2.79 -20.46 37.16
C PRO A 105 3.91 -19.41 37.30
N ILE A 106 3.53 -18.17 37.55
CA ILE A 106 4.45 -17.06 37.82
C ILE A 106 3.93 -16.25 39.00
N ASN A 107 4.79 -15.81 39.91
CA ASN A 107 4.39 -14.86 40.95
C ASN A 107 4.68 -13.45 40.45
N LEU A 108 3.64 -12.69 40.14
CA LEU A 108 3.73 -11.28 39.82
C LEU A 108 3.35 -10.42 41.03
N ASN A 109 4.20 -9.45 41.35
CA ASN A 109 3.94 -8.40 42.33
C ASN A 109 4.11 -7.05 41.64
N HIS A 110 3.54 -5.98 42.18
CA HIS A 110 3.74 -4.63 41.67
C HIS A 110 4.30 -3.70 42.73
N ASP A 111 5.03 -2.68 42.27
CA ASP A 111 5.58 -1.59 43.06
C ASP A 111 5.50 -0.31 42.23
N GLY A 112 4.68 0.65 42.68
CA GLY A 112 4.37 1.87 41.93
C GLY A 112 3.83 1.59 40.52
N SER A 113 4.68 1.84 39.52
CA SER A 113 4.36 1.73 38.09
C SER A 113 5.06 0.54 37.40
N GLU A 114 5.51 -0.44 38.18
CA GLU A 114 6.24 -1.61 37.69
C GLU A 114 5.65 -2.92 38.23
N VAL A 115 5.40 -3.89 37.34
CA VAL A 115 5.12 -5.29 37.69
C VAL A 115 6.41 -6.10 37.58
N LYS A 116 6.77 -6.83 38.65
CA LYS A 116 7.98 -7.65 38.75
C LYS A 116 7.64 -9.13 38.94
N SER A 117 8.53 -9.98 38.47
CA SER A 117 8.50 -11.42 38.73
C SER A 117 9.84 -11.95 39.25
N GLY A 118 9.80 -13.10 39.93
CA GLY A 118 10.98 -13.96 40.03
C GLY A 118 11.38 -14.57 38.67
N PRO A 119 12.42 -15.39 38.61
CA PRO A 119 12.83 -16.05 37.37
C PRO A 119 11.69 -16.85 36.74
N PHE A 120 11.40 -16.56 35.47
CA PHE A 120 10.38 -17.26 34.68
C PHE A 120 10.96 -17.76 33.36
N SER A 121 10.48 -18.90 32.86
CA SER A 121 10.73 -19.37 31.50
C SER A 121 9.44 -19.96 30.94
N GLY A 122 9.07 -19.54 29.74
CA GLY A 122 7.78 -19.88 29.14
C GLY A 122 7.25 -18.79 28.23
N ILE A 123 5.96 -18.87 27.90
CA ILE A 123 5.25 -17.91 27.08
C ILE A 123 4.49 -16.92 27.96
N ILE A 124 4.48 -15.66 27.55
CA ILE A 124 3.70 -14.58 28.12
C ILE A 124 2.87 -13.96 27.00
N ARG A 125 1.59 -13.75 27.25
CA ARG A 125 0.69 -13.05 26.34
C ARG A 125 -0.03 -11.94 27.08
N ILE A 126 -0.02 -10.74 26.50
CA ILE A 126 -0.65 -9.56 27.10
C ILE A 126 -1.65 -8.98 26.11
N ALA A 127 -2.85 -8.68 26.58
CA ALA A 127 -3.91 -8.03 25.80
C ALA A 127 -4.60 -6.93 26.61
N VAL A 128 -4.96 -5.83 25.93
CA VAL A 128 -5.81 -4.79 26.51
C VAL A 128 -7.29 -5.18 26.39
N VAL A 129 -8.08 -4.81 27.40
CA VAL A 129 -9.51 -5.12 27.53
C VAL A 129 -10.29 -3.80 27.50
N PRO A 130 -10.65 -3.31 26.31
CA PRO A 130 -11.39 -2.05 26.18
C PRO A 130 -12.87 -2.18 26.62
N ASP A 131 -13.44 -3.38 26.56
CA ASP A 131 -14.81 -3.69 26.98
C ASP A 131 -14.79 -4.92 27.90
N SER A 132 -15.54 -4.88 29.00
CA SER A 132 -15.56 -5.96 30.00
C SER A 132 -16.05 -7.30 29.43
N ASN A 133 -16.86 -7.29 28.38
CA ASN A 133 -17.33 -8.49 27.70
C ASN A 133 -16.22 -9.20 26.92
N TYR A 134 -15.11 -8.51 26.61
CA TYR A 134 -14.03 -9.06 25.79
C TYR A 134 -13.14 -10.02 26.57
N GLU A 135 -13.10 -9.90 27.90
CA GLU A 135 -12.29 -10.77 28.75
C GLU A 135 -12.62 -12.25 28.53
N LYS A 136 -13.90 -12.63 28.49
CA LYS A 136 -14.30 -14.03 28.26
C LYS A 136 -13.85 -14.55 26.89
N ILE A 137 -13.82 -13.69 25.89
CA ILE A 137 -13.37 -14.03 24.54
C ILE A 137 -11.85 -14.20 24.54
N LEU A 138 -11.11 -13.25 25.14
CA LEU A 138 -9.66 -13.33 25.26
C LEU A 138 -9.22 -14.57 26.06
N ASP A 139 -9.90 -14.89 27.15
CA ASP A 139 -9.66 -16.09 27.96
C ASP A 139 -9.74 -17.35 27.09
N LYS A 140 -10.82 -17.47 26.30
CA LYS A 140 -11.05 -18.62 25.39
C LYS A 140 -9.93 -18.82 24.38
N PHE A 141 -9.31 -17.74 23.89
CA PHE A 141 -8.27 -17.77 22.85
C PHE A 141 -6.85 -17.49 23.37
N SER A 142 -6.67 -17.52 24.69
CA SER A 142 -5.40 -17.18 25.36
C SER A 142 -4.28 -18.22 25.12
N SER A 143 -4.62 -19.48 24.86
CA SER A 143 -3.64 -20.57 24.74
C SER A 143 -3.02 -20.70 23.34
N CYS A 144 -3.81 -20.54 22.27
CA CYS A 144 -3.36 -20.66 20.89
C CYS A 144 -2.87 -19.31 20.36
N TYR A 145 -1.67 -19.28 19.79
CA TYR A 145 -1.04 -18.03 19.32
C TYR A 145 -0.28 -18.22 17.99
N PRO A 146 -0.23 -17.18 17.14
CA PRO A 146 0.50 -17.24 15.89
C PRO A 146 2.00 -16.95 16.13
N VAL A 147 2.86 -17.59 15.36
CA VAL A 147 4.32 -17.33 15.36
C VAL A 147 4.81 -16.78 14.02
N SER A 148 4.07 -17.04 12.94
CA SER A 148 4.30 -16.47 11.62
C SER A 148 3.00 -16.51 10.82
N GLY A 149 2.95 -15.83 9.67
CA GLY A 149 1.81 -15.89 8.78
C GLY A 149 2.20 -15.62 7.34
N TYR A 150 1.60 -16.37 6.42
CA TYR A 150 1.90 -16.31 5.00
C TYR A 150 0.66 -15.87 4.23
N ALA A 151 0.87 -15.05 3.21
CA ALA A 151 -0.16 -14.49 2.36
C ALA A 151 0.06 -14.98 0.93
N ASN A 152 -0.81 -15.88 0.47
CA ASN A 152 -0.62 -16.57 -0.80
C ASN A 152 -1.68 -16.16 -1.83
N ILE A 153 -1.22 -15.61 -2.95
CA ILE A 153 -2.04 -15.34 -4.14
C ILE A 153 -2.15 -16.64 -4.95
N GLN A 154 -3.07 -17.52 -4.52
CA GLN A 154 -3.23 -18.86 -5.13
C GLN A 154 -4.11 -18.86 -6.37
N LYS A 155 -5.09 -17.96 -6.43
CA LYS A 155 -6.09 -17.86 -7.50
C LYS A 155 -6.22 -16.41 -7.91
N LYS A 156 -6.56 -16.18 -9.19
CA LYS A 156 -6.89 -14.85 -9.69
C LYS A 156 -7.97 -14.24 -8.79
N PHE A 157 -7.74 -13.02 -8.31
CA PHE A 157 -8.62 -12.27 -7.40
C PHE A 157 -8.82 -12.90 -6.01
N GLY A 158 -7.89 -13.75 -5.56
CA GLY A 158 -7.93 -14.38 -4.24
C GLY A 158 -6.60 -14.25 -3.49
N LEU A 159 -6.68 -13.97 -2.19
CA LEU A 159 -5.55 -13.93 -1.26
C LEU A 159 -5.87 -14.80 -0.05
N VAL A 160 -5.01 -15.77 0.24
CA VAL A 160 -5.20 -16.70 1.35
C VAL A 160 -4.16 -16.44 2.44
N TYR A 161 -4.63 -16.08 3.63
CA TYR A 161 -3.79 -16.06 4.82
C TYR A 161 -3.74 -17.44 5.46
N LYS A 162 -2.54 -17.86 5.86
CA LYS A 162 -2.31 -19.05 6.68
C LYS A 162 -1.30 -18.72 7.77
N TRP A 163 -1.71 -18.88 9.01
CA TRP A 163 -0.83 -18.68 10.16
C TRP A 163 -0.19 -20.00 10.59
N GLN A 164 1.10 -19.95 10.89
CA GLN A 164 1.70 -20.97 11.74
C GLN A 164 1.44 -20.60 13.18
N ARG A 165 0.99 -21.59 13.96
CA ARG A 165 0.55 -21.39 15.34
C ARG A 165 1.14 -22.43 16.27
N LYS A 166 1.14 -22.11 17.55
CA LYS A 166 1.49 -23.01 18.64
C LYS A 166 0.25 -23.31 19.47
N ASN A 167 0.23 -24.50 20.06
CA ASN A 167 -0.87 -25.10 20.81
C ASN A 167 -2.12 -25.41 19.95
N SER A 168 -2.98 -26.29 20.47
CA SER A 168 -4.25 -26.67 19.86
C SER A 168 -5.34 -25.62 20.13
N GLY A 169 -6.43 -25.68 19.35
CA GLY A 169 -7.53 -24.70 19.41
C GLY A 169 -7.57 -23.77 18.20
N ASP A 170 -8.58 -22.91 18.16
CA ASP A 170 -8.75 -21.92 17.09
C ASP A 170 -7.97 -20.64 17.38
N LEU A 171 -7.61 -19.94 16.31
CA LEU A 171 -6.87 -18.70 16.37
C LEU A 171 -7.83 -17.49 16.28
N LEU A 172 -7.74 -16.57 17.24
CA LEU A 172 -8.38 -15.26 17.17
C LEU A 172 -7.40 -14.24 16.59
N MET A 173 -7.75 -13.64 15.46
CA MET A 173 -7.03 -12.53 14.86
C MET A 173 -7.99 -11.35 14.65
N LEU A 174 -7.43 -10.16 14.49
CA LEU A 174 -8.14 -8.92 14.23
C LEU A 174 -8.12 -8.64 12.73
N ALA A 175 -9.23 -8.17 12.18
CA ALA A 175 -9.43 -7.92 10.76
C ALA A 175 -9.75 -6.44 10.54
N HIS A 176 -9.06 -5.78 9.59
CA HIS A 176 -9.46 -4.45 9.14
C HIS A 176 -10.86 -4.47 8.51
N PRO A 177 -11.57 -3.34 8.43
CA PRO A 177 -12.87 -3.26 7.75
C PRO A 177 -12.85 -3.84 6.33
N LEU A 178 -11.76 -3.62 5.59
CA LEU A 178 -11.59 -4.21 4.26
C LEU A 178 -11.44 -5.73 4.29
N HIS A 179 -10.74 -6.31 5.28
CA HIS A 179 -10.69 -7.77 5.44
C HIS A 179 -12.09 -8.35 5.64
N VAL A 180 -12.91 -7.74 6.50
CA VAL A 180 -14.29 -8.18 6.74
C VAL A 180 -15.12 -8.14 5.45
N LYS A 181 -15.00 -7.06 4.66
CA LYS A 181 -15.65 -6.93 3.34
C LYS A 181 -15.22 -8.02 2.36
N LEU A 182 -13.95 -8.42 2.34
CA LEU A 182 -13.45 -9.46 1.43
C LEU A 182 -13.71 -10.89 1.94
N LEU A 183 -13.81 -11.08 3.25
CA LEU A 183 -14.19 -12.35 3.88
C LEU A 183 -15.66 -12.70 3.60
N SER A 184 -16.56 -11.72 3.56
CA SER A 184 -17.99 -11.95 3.30
C SER A 184 -18.28 -12.37 1.86
N LYS A 185 -17.34 -12.15 0.94
CA LYS A 185 -17.44 -12.53 -0.47
C LYS A 185 -16.98 -13.95 -0.78
N SER A 186 -16.49 -14.68 0.21
CA SER A 186 -15.93 -16.02 0.05
C SER A 186 -16.60 -17.01 1.01
N ASN A 187 -16.73 -18.26 0.53
CA ASN A 187 -17.18 -19.37 1.37
C ASN A 187 -16.05 -19.81 2.31
N ASN A 188 -15.80 -19.02 3.35
CA ASN A 188 -14.81 -19.32 4.38
C ASN A 188 -15.36 -20.33 5.40
N HIS A 189 -15.33 -21.61 5.05
CA HIS A 189 -15.64 -22.66 6.02
C HIS A 189 -14.63 -22.61 7.19
N GLY A 190 -15.13 -22.58 8.43
CA GLY A 190 -14.31 -22.53 9.64
C GLY A 190 -13.77 -21.15 10.01
N VAL A 191 -14.32 -20.07 9.44
CA VAL A 191 -14.06 -18.70 9.88
C VAL A 191 -15.32 -18.09 10.48
N THR A 192 -15.21 -17.47 11.66
CA THR A 192 -16.31 -16.78 12.33
C THR A 192 -15.92 -15.34 12.63
N VAL A 193 -16.72 -14.37 12.16
CA VAL A 193 -16.53 -12.94 12.46
C VAL A 193 -17.27 -12.60 13.74
N LEU A 194 -16.56 -12.02 14.71
CA LEU A 194 -17.09 -11.56 15.99
C LEU A 194 -17.37 -10.06 15.91
N ASN A 195 -18.51 -9.70 15.31
CA ASN A 195 -18.84 -8.29 15.02
C ASN A 195 -18.80 -7.38 16.25
N ASP A 196 -19.09 -7.90 17.45
CA ASP A 196 -19.11 -7.11 18.68
C ASP A 196 -17.74 -7.01 19.38
N PHE A 197 -16.73 -7.75 18.92
CA PHE A 197 -15.36 -7.72 19.44
C PHE A 197 -14.48 -6.81 18.57
N LYS A 198 -14.26 -5.57 18.99
CA LYS A 198 -13.62 -4.53 18.18
C LYS A 198 -12.51 -3.79 18.91
N TYR A 199 -11.40 -3.52 18.21
CA TYR A 199 -10.33 -2.64 18.68
C TYR A 199 -10.27 -1.41 17.78
N ARG A 200 -10.38 -0.22 18.37
CA ARG A 200 -10.26 1.04 17.62
C ARG A 200 -8.85 1.17 17.03
N SER A 201 -8.76 1.63 15.78
CA SER A 201 -7.50 1.96 15.12
C SER A 201 -7.66 3.15 14.19
N VAL A 202 -6.54 3.71 13.71
CA VAL A 202 -6.55 4.79 12.70
C VAL A 202 -7.13 4.35 11.34
N ASP A 203 -7.27 3.04 11.13
CA ASP A 203 -7.83 2.42 9.92
C ASP A 203 -9.28 1.96 10.12
N GLY A 204 -9.97 2.51 11.13
CA GLY A 204 -11.27 2.06 11.60
C GLY A 204 -11.19 0.91 12.61
N ASP A 205 -12.35 0.43 13.03
CA ASP A 205 -12.45 -0.67 13.99
C ASP A 205 -11.91 -1.97 13.40
N LEU A 206 -10.95 -2.57 14.11
CA LEU A 206 -10.46 -3.91 13.86
C LEU A 206 -11.42 -4.93 14.49
N VAL A 207 -11.99 -5.82 13.70
CA VAL A 207 -13.00 -6.80 14.15
C VAL A 207 -12.35 -8.16 14.45
N GLY A 208 -12.76 -8.81 15.53
CA GLY A 208 -12.31 -10.17 15.86
C GLY A 208 -12.78 -11.19 14.83
N VAL A 209 -11.89 -12.06 14.40
CA VAL A 209 -12.17 -13.14 13.47
C VAL A 209 -11.46 -14.41 13.95
N VAL A 210 -12.25 -15.45 14.17
CA VAL A 210 -11.78 -16.76 14.61
C VAL A 210 -11.59 -17.65 13.39
N GLY A 211 -10.40 -18.20 13.19
CA GLY A 211 -10.11 -19.12 12.10
C GLY A 211 -8.63 -19.24 11.80
N ASN A 212 -8.21 -20.42 11.35
CA ASN A 212 -6.79 -20.73 11.10
C ASN A 212 -6.31 -20.32 9.70
N SER A 213 -7.23 -20.00 8.80
CA SER A 213 -6.93 -19.52 7.44
C SER A 213 -8.06 -18.64 6.95
N TRP A 214 -7.72 -17.52 6.31
CA TRP A 214 -8.68 -16.60 5.72
C TRP A 214 -8.53 -16.60 4.21
N ASN A 215 -9.63 -16.81 3.50
CA ASN A 215 -9.68 -16.64 2.06
C ASN A 215 -10.36 -15.31 1.76
N LEU A 216 -9.58 -14.31 1.34
CA LEU A 216 -10.06 -13.00 0.92
C LEU A 216 -10.31 -13.02 -0.58
N LYS A 217 -11.50 -12.63 -1.01
CA LYS A 217 -11.87 -12.59 -2.43
C LYS A 217 -12.30 -11.19 -2.83
N THR A 218 -11.71 -10.68 -3.91
CA THR A 218 -12.12 -9.43 -4.54
C THR A 218 -12.96 -9.72 -5.80
N ASP A 219 -13.71 -8.72 -6.24
CA ASP A 219 -14.44 -8.82 -7.49
C ASP A 219 -13.44 -8.82 -8.66
N PRO A 220 -13.71 -9.56 -9.73
CA PRO A 220 -12.87 -9.51 -10.92
C PRO A 220 -12.78 -8.10 -11.48
N ILE A 221 -11.57 -7.70 -11.88
CA ILE A 221 -11.33 -6.49 -12.64
C ILE A 221 -10.78 -6.88 -14.01
N ASP A 222 -11.43 -6.40 -15.06
CA ASP A 222 -11.00 -6.63 -16.42
C ASP A 222 -9.89 -5.65 -16.78
N VAL A 223 -8.66 -6.18 -16.83
CA VAL A 223 -7.50 -5.43 -17.33
C VAL A 223 -7.52 -5.48 -18.85
N THR A 224 -7.74 -4.33 -19.47
CA THR A 224 -7.74 -4.16 -20.94
C THR A 224 -6.88 -2.97 -21.34
N TRP A 225 -6.55 -2.87 -22.63
CA TRP A 225 -5.76 -1.77 -23.21
C TRP A 225 -6.57 -0.48 -23.44
N HIS A 226 -7.90 -0.59 -23.45
CA HIS A 226 -8.84 0.40 -23.97
C HIS A 226 -9.93 0.71 -22.95
N SER A 227 -10.80 1.67 -23.26
CA SER A 227 -11.99 1.91 -22.45
C SER A 227 -12.95 0.72 -22.47
N SER A 228 -13.79 0.61 -21.45
CA SER A 228 -14.81 -0.44 -21.32
C SER A 228 -15.97 -0.27 -22.30
N LYS A 229 -16.31 0.98 -22.66
CA LYS A 229 -17.46 1.33 -23.51
C LYS A 229 -17.09 1.68 -24.96
N GLY A 230 -15.80 1.86 -25.25
CA GLY A 230 -15.33 2.42 -26.51
C GLY A 230 -15.55 3.92 -26.63
N VAL A 231 -15.04 4.52 -27.72
CA VAL A 231 -15.14 5.96 -28.00
C VAL A 231 -16.17 6.21 -29.09
N THR A 232 -17.07 7.19 -28.89
CA THR A 232 -18.12 7.54 -29.87
C THR A 232 -17.53 8.04 -31.19
N LYS A 233 -18.05 7.56 -32.33
CA LYS A 233 -17.49 7.85 -33.67
C LYS A 233 -17.48 9.34 -34.01
N GLU A 234 -18.48 10.08 -33.54
CA GLU A 234 -18.64 11.51 -33.79
C GLU A 234 -17.52 12.35 -33.14
N SER A 235 -16.85 11.80 -32.13
CA SER A 235 -15.74 12.47 -31.44
C SER A 235 -14.36 12.16 -32.03
N HIS A 236 -14.26 11.19 -32.95
CA HIS A 236 -12.98 10.70 -33.45
C HIS A 236 -12.15 11.81 -34.10
N ASP A 237 -12.76 12.66 -34.92
CA ASP A 237 -12.04 13.73 -35.64
C ASP A 237 -11.39 14.75 -34.69
N GLU A 238 -12.06 15.09 -33.58
CA GLU A 238 -11.51 15.98 -32.56
C GLU A 238 -10.34 15.32 -31.83
N ILE A 239 -10.49 14.05 -31.43
CA ILE A 239 -9.45 13.28 -30.76
C ILE A 239 -8.24 13.10 -31.68
N VAL A 240 -8.44 12.76 -32.95
CA VAL A 240 -7.38 12.63 -33.97
C VAL A 240 -6.64 13.96 -34.13
N SER A 241 -7.37 15.07 -34.23
CA SER A 241 -6.77 16.40 -34.37
C SER A 241 -5.91 16.78 -33.17
N ALA A 242 -6.36 16.48 -31.95
CA ALA A 242 -5.57 16.68 -30.73
C ALA A 242 -4.36 15.73 -30.68
N LEU A 243 -4.56 14.45 -30.97
CA LEU A 243 -3.54 13.41 -30.94
C LEU A 243 -2.39 13.69 -31.90
N VAL A 244 -2.68 14.12 -33.13
CA VAL A 244 -1.65 14.51 -34.11
C VAL A 244 -0.82 15.68 -33.60
N LYS A 245 -1.44 16.68 -32.97
CA LYS A 245 -0.71 17.82 -32.37
C LYS A 245 0.16 17.38 -31.20
N ASP A 246 -0.34 16.50 -30.35
CA ASP A 246 0.41 15.96 -29.21
C ASP A 246 1.59 15.10 -29.66
N VAL A 247 1.40 14.22 -30.66
CA VAL A 247 2.47 13.36 -31.21
C VAL A 247 3.56 14.20 -31.90
N LYS A 248 3.19 15.28 -32.59
CA LYS A 248 4.17 16.22 -33.19
C LYS A 248 5.09 16.88 -32.16
N LYS A 249 4.68 16.95 -30.90
CA LYS A 249 5.50 17.50 -29.81
C LYS A 249 6.44 16.48 -29.17
N LEU A 250 6.35 15.20 -29.55
CA LEU A 250 7.30 14.19 -29.08
C LEU A 250 8.68 14.50 -29.65
N ASN A 251 9.56 15.02 -28.81
CA ASN A 251 10.93 15.35 -29.16
C ASN A 251 11.90 14.85 -28.09
N ILE A 252 12.76 13.90 -28.46
CA ILE A 252 13.75 13.29 -27.57
C ILE A 252 14.78 14.32 -27.10
N SER A 253 15.18 15.26 -27.98
CA SER A 253 16.19 16.26 -27.63
C SER A 253 15.67 17.33 -26.68
N ALA A 254 14.35 17.41 -26.48
CA ALA A 254 13.72 18.34 -25.54
C ALA A 254 13.50 17.73 -24.15
N ILE A 255 13.91 16.48 -23.91
CA ILE A 255 13.82 15.85 -22.60
C ILE A 255 15.03 16.30 -21.77
N GLU A 256 14.79 17.18 -20.82
CA GLU A 256 15.85 17.78 -19.97
C GLU A 256 16.08 17.01 -18.65
N THR A 257 15.13 16.15 -18.27
CA THR A 257 15.21 15.39 -17.03
C THR A 257 16.00 14.09 -17.20
N ASN A 258 16.75 13.72 -16.17
CA ASN A 258 17.38 12.42 -16.01
C ASN A 258 16.82 11.64 -14.80
N SER A 259 15.82 12.19 -14.09
CA SER A 259 15.11 11.49 -13.02
C SER A 259 14.25 10.38 -13.61
N SER A 260 14.33 9.17 -13.04
CA SER A 260 13.53 8.05 -13.52
C SER A 260 12.02 8.30 -13.39
N TYR A 261 11.59 9.08 -12.38
CA TYR A 261 10.17 9.44 -12.20
C TYR A 261 9.62 10.24 -13.38
N PHE A 262 10.16 11.45 -13.60
CA PHE A 262 9.67 12.34 -14.66
C PHE A 262 9.91 11.76 -16.06
N TYR A 263 11.03 11.05 -16.25
CA TYR A 263 11.30 10.35 -17.51
C TYR A 263 10.27 9.24 -17.77
N GLY A 264 9.90 8.49 -16.73
CA GLY A 264 8.81 7.52 -16.76
C GLY A 264 7.49 8.17 -17.20
N LYS A 265 7.11 9.30 -16.60
CA LYS A 265 5.88 10.03 -17.00
C LYS A 265 5.84 10.36 -18.49
N ILE A 266 6.95 10.80 -19.08
CA ILE A 266 7.08 11.07 -20.52
C ILE A 266 6.87 9.80 -21.34
N VAL A 267 7.49 8.70 -20.94
CA VAL A 267 7.32 7.37 -21.57
C VAL A 267 5.84 6.93 -21.50
N GLY A 268 5.23 7.04 -20.32
CA GLY A 268 3.84 6.66 -20.12
C GLY A 268 2.86 7.49 -20.95
N ARG A 269 3.10 8.80 -21.05
CA ARG A 269 2.32 9.70 -21.90
C ARG A 269 2.41 9.34 -23.38
N ALA A 270 3.61 9.06 -23.90
CA ALA A 270 3.78 8.64 -25.29
C ALA A 270 3.09 7.29 -25.56
N ALA A 271 3.17 6.34 -24.62
CA ALA A 271 2.48 5.05 -24.71
C ALA A 271 0.96 5.22 -24.75
N ARG A 272 0.42 6.16 -23.95
CA ARG A 272 -1.01 6.49 -23.96
C ARG A 272 -1.49 6.94 -25.34
N PHE A 273 -0.69 7.73 -26.07
CA PHE A 273 -1.03 8.14 -27.44
C PHE A 273 -1.21 6.96 -28.39
N ALA A 274 -0.38 5.92 -28.28
CA ALA A 274 -0.50 4.75 -29.16
C ALA A 274 -1.80 3.98 -28.90
N LEU A 275 -2.20 3.85 -27.63
CA LEU A 275 -3.44 3.17 -27.27
C LEU A 275 -4.69 3.99 -27.65
N ILE A 276 -4.65 5.32 -27.56
CA ILE A 276 -5.71 6.18 -28.09
C ILE A 276 -5.80 6.02 -29.61
N ALA A 277 -4.66 6.08 -30.31
CA ALA A 277 -4.59 5.92 -31.77
C ALA A 277 -5.21 4.59 -32.22
N GLU A 278 -4.90 3.51 -31.51
CA GLU A 278 -5.47 2.19 -31.78
C GLU A 278 -6.99 2.15 -31.55
N GLU A 279 -7.47 2.68 -30.43
CA GLU A 279 -8.90 2.63 -30.08
C GLU A 279 -9.79 3.39 -31.06
N ILE A 280 -9.30 4.53 -31.58
CA ILE A 280 -9.99 5.33 -32.61
C ILE A 280 -9.58 4.94 -34.04
N SER A 281 -8.85 3.83 -34.21
CA SER A 281 -8.42 3.31 -35.52
C SER A 281 -7.57 4.27 -36.37
N TYR A 282 -6.82 5.19 -35.74
CA TYR A 282 -5.93 6.15 -36.39
C TYR A 282 -4.45 5.74 -36.32
N PHE A 283 -4.09 4.65 -36.99
CA PHE A 283 -2.77 4.02 -36.89
C PHE A 283 -1.59 4.85 -37.47
N LYS A 284 -1.85 5.96 -38.19
CA LYS A 284 -0.82 6.76 -38.88
C LYS A 284 0.27 7.33 -37.95
N VAL A 285 -0.04 7.56 -36.67
CA VAL A 285 0.92 8.11 -35.69
C VAL A 285 1.74 7.04 -34.98
N ILE A 286 1.35 5.77 -35.05
CA ILE A 286 2.00 4.68 -34.31
C ILE A 286 3.49 4.52 -34.67
N PRO A 287 3.94 4.60 -35.94
CA PRO A 287 5.37 4.51 -36.26
C PRO A 287 6.22 5.57 -35.55
N ILE A 288 5.71 6.81 -35.45
CA ILE A 288 6.40 7.91 -34.76
C ILE A 288 6.51 7.61 -33.27
N ILE A 289 5.39 7.21 -32.66
CA ILE A 289 5.33 6.88 -31.23
C ILE A 289 6.23 5.68 -30.90
N LYS A 290 6.19 4.62 -31.72
CA LYS A 290 7.04 3.43 -31.59
C LYS A 290 8.52 3.80 -31.59
N ASN A 291 8.95 4.62 -32.55
CA ASN A 291 10.34 5.07 -32.64
C ASN A 291 10.75 5.93 -31.43
N PHE A 292 9.85 6.82 -30.97
CA PHE A 292 10.07 7.60 -29.75
C PHE A 292 10.25 6.69 -28.54
N LEU A 293 9.32 5.76 -28.30
CA LEU A 293 9.37 4.82 -27.17
C LEU A 293 10.63 3.95 -27.19
N LYS A 294 11.05 3.43 -28.35
CA LYS A 294 12.31 2.66 -28.44
C LYS A 294 13.50 3.49 -27.98
N LYS A 295 13.66 4.68 -28.55
CA LYS A 295 14.81 5.55 -28.25
C LYS A 295 14.83 6.07 -26.81
N THR A 296 13.67 6.21 -26.17
CA THR A 296 13.59 6.65 -24.77
C THR A 296 13.75 5.51 -23.78
N ILE A 297 13.33 4.28 -24.13
CA ILE A 297 13.34 3.13 -23.21
C ILE A 297 14.66 2.33 -23.30
N GLU A 298 15.18 2.08 -24.51
CA GLU A 298 16.36 1.22 -24.72
C GLU A 298 17.58 1.64 -23.87
N PRO A 299 17.95 2.93 -23.76
CA PRO A 299 19.09 3.33 -22.95
C PRO A 299 18.97 2.94 -21.47
N TRP A 300 17.74 2.96 -20.91
CA TRP A 300 17.50 2.54 -19.53
C TRP A 300 17.59 1.03 -19.35
N LEU A 301 17.09 0.26 -20.33
CA LEU A 301 17.14 -1.21 -20.28
C LEU A 301 18.53 -1.76 -20.57
N ASP A 302 19.31 -1.08 -21.41
CA ASP A 302 20.69 -1.44 -21.73
C ASP A 302 21.67 -1.01 -20.62
N GLY A 303 21.23 -0.17 -19.66
CA GLY A 303 22.09 0.36 -18.59
C GLY A 303 23.01 1.49 -19.02
N ASN A 304 22.71 2.13 -20.17
CA ASN A 304 23.59 3.09 -20.84
C ASN A 304 23.02 4.53 -20.84
N PHE A 305 21.91 4.76 -20.15
CA PHE A 305 21.32 6.10 -20.05
C PHE A 305 22.31 7.07 -19.39
N LYS A 306 22.48 8.26 -19.96
CA LYS A 306 23.50 9.21 -19.50
C LYS A 306 22.99 9.95 -18.26
N GLY A 307 23.74 9.85 -17.15
CA GLY A 307 23.45 10.59 -15.92
C GLY A 307 22.43 9.92 -14.99
N ASN A 308 21.85 8.78 -15.38
CA ASN A 308 21.10 7.91 -14.49
C ASN A 308 21.01 6.48 -15.08
N GLY A 309 20.38 5.53 -14.39
CA GLY A 309 20.16 4.18 -14.91
C GLY A 309 19.77 3.21 -13.80
N PHE A 310 19.21 2.05 -14.15
CA PHE A 310 18.83 1.03 -13.16
C PHE A 310 19.96 0.01 -12.96
N PHE A 311 20.39 -0.16 -11.72
CA PHE A 311 21.46 -1.06 -11.29
C PHE A 311 20.94 -2.02 -10.24
N TYR A 312 21.50 -3.22 -10.14
CA TYR A 312 21.11 -4.17 -9.10
C TYR A 312 22.07 -4.12 -7.91
N GLU A 313 21.54 -3.80 -6.73
CA GLU A 313 22.23 -3.76 -5.44
C GLU A 313 21.98 -5.07 -4.67
N LYS A 314 23.05 -5.68 -4.16
CA LYS A 314 23.03 -7.05 -3.63
C LYS A 314 22.69 -7.17 -2.13
N SER A 315 22.94 -6.13 -1.35
CA SER A 315 22.83 -6.13 0.11
C SER A 315 21.38 -6.20 0.56
N TRP A 316 20.51 -5.39 -0.04
CA TRP A 316 19.06 -5.45 0.17
C TRP A 316 18.31 -6.21 -0.92
N GLY A 317 18.99 -6.51 -2.03
CA GLY A 317 18.46 -7.30 -3.15
C GLY A 317 17.40 -6.54 -3.93
N GLY A 318 17.81 -5.63 -4.80
CA GLY A 318 16.87 -4.81 -5.56
C GLY A 318 17.51 -3.89 -6.57
N LEU A 319 16.66 -3.21 -7.34
CA LEU A 319 17.14 -2.17 -8.25
C LEU A 319 17.41 -0.88 -7.49
N VAL A 320 18.38 -0.10 -7.93
CA VAL A 320 18.67 1.26 -7.47
C VAL A 320 19.00 2.13 -8.69
N THR A 321 18.86 3.44 -8.57
CA THR A 321 19.26 4.36 -9.63
C THR A 321 20.71 4.80 -9.45
N GLN A 322 21.44 5.10 -10.53
CA GLN A 322 22.81 5.64 -10.44
C GLN A 322 22.86 6.90 -9.55
N GLN A 323 21.84 7.76 -9.66
CA GLN A 323 21.72 8.94 -8.80
C GLN A 323 21.50 8.54 -7.33
N GLY A 324 20.61 7.59 -7.08
CA GLY A 324 20.33 7.08 -5.74
C GLY A 324 21.51 6.38 -5.07
N ILE A 325 22.42 5.78 -5.85
CA ILE A 325 23.70 5.23 -5.35
C ILE A 325 24.59 6.35 -4.80
N ASN A 326 24.62 7.50 -5.48
CA ASN A 326 25.50 8.62 -5.12
C ASN A 326 24.89 9.52 -4.03
N ASP A 327 23.56 9.65 -4.00
CA ASP A 327 22.81 10.47 -3.05
C ASP A 327 21.48 9.78 -2.72
N SER A 328 21.31 9.38 -1.47
CA SER A 328 20.10 8.73 -0.96
C SER A 328 18.80 9.53 -1.08
N SER A 329 18.89 10.85 -1.27
CA SER A 329 17.72 11.72 -1.49
C SER A 329 17.40 11.95 -2.96
N ALA A 330 18.35 11.65 -3.86
CA ALA A 330 18.18 11.84 -5.29
C ALA A 330 17.17 10.85 -5.87
N ASP A 331 16.53 11.27 -6.96
CA ASP A 331 15.47 10.50 -7.64
C ASP A 331 14.39 10.01 -6.65
N PHE A 332 13.99 10.91 -5.74
CA PHE A 332 12.97 10.69 -4.71
C PHE A 332 13.30 9.57 -3.71
N GLY A 333 14.58 9.23 -3.59
CA GLY A 333 15.07 8.17 -2.71
C GLY A 333 14.89 6.77 -3.28
N PHE A 334 14.82 6.63 -4.61
CA PHE A 334 14.87 5.33 -5.27
C PHE A 334 16.12 4.52 -4.82
N GLY A 335 17.27 5.17 -4.58
CA GLY A 335 18.47 4.52 -4.04
C GLY A 335 18.30 3.88 -2.65
N VAL A 336 17.32 4.34 -1.88
CA VAL A 336 16.93 3.79 -0.56
C VAL A 336 15.58 3.08 -0.61
N TYR A 337 15.21 2.57 -1.80
CA TYR A 337 14.02 1.76 -2.03
C TYR A 337 12.69 2.52 -1.91
N ASN A 338 12.68 3.85 -2.01
CA ASN A 338 11.44 4.62 -2.11
C ASN A 338 10.84 4.49 -3.51
N ASP A 339 9.50 4.47 -3.60
CA ASP A 339 8.75 4.85 -4.80
C ASP A 339 9.00 3.97 -6.04
N HIS A 340 9.63 2.79 -5.87
CA HIS A 340 9.97 1.90 -7.00
C HIS A 340 8.76 1.56 -7.88
N HIS A 341 7.64 1.16 -7.27
CA HIS A 341 6.40 0.90 -7.98
C HIS A 341 5.86 2.12 -8.76
N TYR A 342 6.01 3.35 -8.26
CA TYR A 342 5.61 4.56 -8.98
C TYR A 342 6.46 4.75 -10.23
N HIS A 343 7.79 4.76 -10.07
CA HIS A 343 8.74 5.01 -11.14
C HIS A 343 8.69 3.89 -12.20
N LEU A 344 8.86 2.64 -11.76
CA LEU A 344 8.88 1.47 -12.64
C LEU A 344 7.52 1.21 -13.28
N GLY A 345 6.41 1.59 -12.62
CA GLY A 345 5.06 1.47 -13.17
C GLY A 345 4.91 2.20 -14.51
N TYR A 346 5.42 3.43 -14.62
CA TYR A 346 5.39 4.17 -15.88
C TYR A 346 6.23 3.53 -16.99
N PHE A 347 7.46 3.07 -16.65
CA PHE A 347 8.30 2.36 -17.61
C PHE A 347 7.61 1.09 -18.09
N LEU A 348 7.05 0.30 -17.18
CA LEU A 348 6.35 -0.94 -17.50
C LEU A 348 5.09 -0.69 -18.33
N TYR A 349 4.36 0.41 -18.11
CA TYR A 349 3.26 0.82 -18.98
C TYR A 349 3.75 1.01 -20.42
N GLY A 350 4.80 1.82 -20.60
CA GLY A 350 5.36 2.10 -21.92
C GLY A 350 5.99 0.88 -22.60
N ILE A 351 6.71 0.06 -21.83
CA ILE A 351 7.29 -1.21 -22.29
C ILE A 351 6.19 -2.18 -22.73
N GLY A 352 5.11 -2.31 -21.96
CA GLY A 352 3.98 -3.19 -22.30
C GLY A 352 3.32 -2.79 -23.62
N VAL A 353 3.08 -1.49 -23.81
CA VAL A 353 2.56 -0.95 -25.07
C VAL A 353 3.55 -1.14 -26.22
N LEU A 354 4.83 -0.87 -26.02
CA LEU A 354 5.84 -1.05 -27.07
C LEU A 354 6.02 -2.52 -27.46
N ALA A 355 6.03 -3.45 -26.50
CA ALA A 355 6.10 -4.88 -26.77
C ALA A 355 4.87 -5.40 -27.53
N LYS A 356 3.69 -4.81 -27.27
CA LYS A 356 2.48 -5.09 -28.06
C LYS A 356 2.61 -4.59 -29.51
N ILE A 357 3.18 -3.40 -29.72
CA ILE A 357 3.38 -2.82 -31.07
C ILE A 357 4.53 -3.50 -31.82
N ASP A 358 5.56 -3.96 -31.10
CA ASP A 358 6.75 -4.62 -31.63
C ASP A 358 7.12 -5.86 -30.79
N PRO A 359 6.50 -7.01 -31.10
CA PRO A 359 6.75 -8.24 -30.35
C PRO A 359 8.20 -8.72 -30.39
N LEU A 360 8.93 -8.49 -31.48
CA LEU A 360 10.35 -8.88 -31.60
C LEU A 360 11.22 -8.06 -30.65
N TRP A 361 10.97 -6.74 -30.58
CA TRP A 361 11.61 -5.87 -29.58
C TRP A 361 11.27 -6.33 -28.16
N GLY A 362 10.00 -6.67 -27.90
CA GLY A 362 9.56 -7.22 -26.62
C GLY A 362 10.34 -8.47 -26.23
N GLN A 363 10.46 -9.46 -27.12
CA GLN A 363 11.20 -10.69 -26.81
C GLN A 363 12.69 -10.43 -26.51
N LYS A 364 13.34 -9.50 -27.23
CA LYS A 364 14.73 -9.10 -26.95
C LYS A 364 14.91 -8.63 -25.50
N TYR A 365 14.01 -7.78 -25.01
CA TYR A 365 14.14 -7.14 -23.69
C TYR A 365 13.43 -7.89 -22.55
N LYS A 366 12.70 -8.96 -22.85
CA LYS A 366 11.90 -9.73 -21.88
C LYS A 366 12.63 -10.02 -20.55
N PRO A 367 13.90 -10.48 -20.52
CA PRO A 367 14.59 -10.74 -19.26
C PRO A 367 14.70 -9.50 -18.35
N ILE A 368 15.02 -8.34 -18.93
CA ILE A 368 15.17 -7.07 -18.20
C ILE A 368 13.82 -6.57 -17.70
N VAL A 369 12.78 -6.66 -18.55
CA VAL A 369 11.40 -6.29 -18.17
C VAL A 369 10.91 -7.10 -16.97
N TYR A 370 11.18 -8.41 -16.96
CA TYR A 370 10.84 -9.27 -15.81
C TYR A 370 11.69 -8.96 -14.58
N SER A 371 12.89 -8.40 -14.73
CA SER A 371 13.68 -7.89 -13.59
C SER A 371 13.03 -6.66 -12.96
N LEU A 372 12.53 -5.72 -13.77
CA LEU A 372 11.79 -4.53 -13.29
C LEU A 372 10.51 -4.94 -12.53
N LEU A 373 9.75 -5.91 -13.06
CA LEU A 373 8.57 -6.45 -12.38
C LEU A 373 8.93 -7.11 -11.04
N LYS A 374 9.96 -7.95 -11.03
CA LYS A 374 10.38 -8.67 -9.81
C LYS A 374 10.84 -7.73 -8.71
N ASP A 375 11.31 -6.54 -9.05
CA ASP A 375 11.79 -5.61 -8.04
C ASP A 375 10.71 -5.19 -7.02
N PHE A 376 9.46 -4.98 -7.46
CA PHE A 376 8.36 -4.60 -6.56
C PHE A 376 7.29 -5.68 -6.35
N MET A 377 7.14 -6.64 -7.27
CA MET A 377 6.07 -7.65 -7.22
C MET A 377 6.55 -9.11 -7.39
N ASN A 378 7.77 -9.43 -6.93
CA ASN A 378 8.21 -10.82 -6.84
C ASN A 378 7.27 -11.64 -5.93
N LEU A 379 6.89 -12.85 -6.33
CA LEU A 379 6.07 -13.78 -5.53
C LEU A 379 6.88 -14.89 -4.84
N GLY A 380 8.21 -14.78 -4.82
CA GLY A 380 9.07 -15.66 -4.01
C GLY A 380 9.01 -17.15 -4.35
N LYS A 381 8.52 -17.56 -5.54
CA LYS A 381 8.62 -18.97 -5.96
C LYS A 381 10.10 -19.33 -6.19
N ARG A 382 10.44 -20.57 -5.80
CA ARG A 382 11.75 -21.29 -5.69
C ARG A 382 12.95 -20.87 -6.55
N ASP A 383 12.83 -20.06 -7.60
CA ASP A 383 13.88 -19.80 -8.57
C ASP A 383 14.54 -18.42 -8.45
N ASN A 384 14.09 -17.53 -7.54
CA ASN A 384 14.73 -16.22 -7.43
C ASN A 384 14.77 -15.64 -6.02
N LYS A 385 15.95 -15.74 -5.38
CA LYS A 385 16.28 -15.12 -4.09
C LYS A 385 16.80 -13.67 -4.22
N ASN A 386 16.92 -13.14 -5.43
CA ASN A 386 17.54 -11.83 -5.67
C ASN A 386 16.61 -10.66 -5.33
N TYR A 387 15.29 -10.87 -5.32
CA TYR A 387 14.33 -9.81 -4.98
C TYR A 387 13.45 -10.25 -3.82
N PRO A 388 13.14 -9.37 -2.84
CA PRO A 388 12.20 -9.67 -1.78
C PRO A 388 10.80 -9.87 -2.35
N THR A 389 10.02 -10.73 -1.69
CA THR A 389 8.62 -10.95 -2.04
C THR A 389 7.83 -9.66 -1.82
N LEU A 390 7.09 -9.21 -2.85
CA LEU A 390 6.14 -8.09 -2.78
C LEU A 390 6.71 -6.84 -2.07
N ARG A 391 7.89 -6.35 -2.49
CA ARG A 391 8.62 -5.25 -1.81
C ARG A 391 7.73 -4.09 -1.37
N CYS A 392 6.85 -3.63 -2.26
CA CYS A 392 5.98 -2.49 -2.00
C CYS A 392 4.65 -2.90 -1.38
N PHE A 393 4.06 -4.04 -1.75
CA PHE A 393 2.70 -4.42 -1.34
C PHE A 393 2.67 -5.03 0.06
N ASP A 394 1.95 -4.41 1.00
CA ASP A 394 1.70 -5.00 2.33
C ASP A 394 0.46 -5.91 2.25
N PRO A 395 0.62 -7.23 2.34
CA PRO A 395 -0.49 -8.14 2.14
C PRO A 395 -1.50 -8.11 3.27
N TYR A 396 -1.22 -7.48 4.42
CA TYR A 396 -2.19 -7.29 5.49
C TYR A 396 -2.91 -5.94 5.39
N LYS A 397 -2.28 -4.93 4.79
CA LYS A 397 -2.91 -3.65 4.51
C LYS A 397 -3.64 -3.62 3.16
N LEU A 398 -3.30 -4.55 2.28
CA LEU A 398 -3.86 -4.69 0.94
C LEU A 398 -3.60 -3.49 0.01
N HIS A 399 -2.63 -2.66 0.36
CA HIS A 399 -2.08 -1.60 -0.49
C HIS A 399 -0.56 -1.54 -0.36
N SER A 400 0.06 -0.70 -1.18
CA SER A 400 1.50 -0.54 -1.22
C SER A 400 2.05 0.47 -0.20
N TRP A 401 3.31 0.36 0.13
CA TRP A 401 4.08 1.36 0.86
C TRP A 401 5.13 1.96 -0.07
N ALA A 402 5.24 3.27 -0.06
CA ALA A 402 6.13 4.03 -0.93
C ALA A 402 7.51 4.21 -0.29
N SER A 403 7.55 4.56 0.99
CA SER A 403 8.80 4.67 1.75
C SER A 403 9.55 3.33 1.84
N GLY A 404 10.81 3.34 1.44
CA GLY A 404 11.80 2.26 1.54
C GLY A 404 12.50 2.22 2.90
N VAL A 405 13.82 2.10 2.96
CA VAL A 405 14.53 1.85 4.23
C VAL A 405 14.59 3.07 5.16
N THR A 406 14.15 4.24 4.71
CA THR A 406 14.06 5.45 5.53
C THR A 406 13.06 5.28 6.67
N GLU A 407 13.52 5.52 7.90
CA GLU A 407 12.68 5.48 9.10
C GLU A 407 11.96 6.82 9.31
N PHE A 408 10.66 6.72 9.63
CA PHE A 408 9.84 7.86 10.00
C PHE A 408 9.13 7.56 11.32
N GLU A 409 8.94 8.57 12.16
CA GLU A 409 8.21 8.47 13.42
C GLU A 409 6.80 7.87 13.24
N ASN A 410 6.16 8.23 12.13
CA ASN A 410 4.81 7.79 11.78
C ASN A 410 4.77 6.47 10.99
N GLY A 411 5.90 5.76 10.92
CA GLY A 411 6.08 4.54 10.16
C GLY A 411 6.05 4.75 8.64
N ARG A 412 5.71 3.68 7.92
CA ARG A 412 5.65 3.68 6.44
C ARG A 412 4.56 4.61 5.92
N ASN A 413 4.76 5.14 4.71
CA ASN A 413 3.78 6.02 4.07
C ASN A 413 3.56 5.72 2.58
N GLN A 414 2.41 6.15 2.07
CA GLN A 414 2.03 6.17 0.67
C GLN A 414 1.26 7.47 0.39
N GLU A 415 1.63 8.19 -0.67
CA GLU A 415 0.95 9.39 -1.14
C GLU A 415 0.09 9.05 -2.35
N SER A 416 0.72 8.84 -3.50
CA SER A 416 0.11 8.67 -4.82
C SER A 416 -0.45 7.25 -5.03
N SER A 417 -1.64 7.01 -4.50
CA SER A 417 -2.26 5.68 -4.58
C SER A 417 -2.62 5.27 -6.01
N SER A 418 -2.90 6.24 -6.90
CA SER A 418 -3.14 5.98 -8.32
C SER A 418 -1.90 5.54 -9.08
N GLU A 419 -0.69 5.93 -8.64
CA GLU A 419 0.55 5.44 -9.24
C GLU A 419 0.86 4.00 -8.82
N ALA A 420 0.52 3.59 -7.60
CA ALA A 420 0.54 2.18 -7.21
C ALA A 420 -0.46 1.35 -8.04
N VAL A 421 -1.68 1.88 -8.26
CA VAL A 421 -2.67 1.28 -9.18
C VAL A 421 -2.10 1.15 -10.60
N ASN A 422 -1.44 2.19 -11.11
CA ASN A 422 -0.76 2.15 -12.42
C ASN A 422 0.31 1.05 -12.48
N ALA A 423 1.09 0.86 -11.42
CA ALA A 423 2.15 -0.15 -11.39
C ALA A 423 1.60 -1.58 -11.63
N TYR A 424 0.54 -1.96 -10.91
CA TYR A 424 -0.06 -3.30 -11.04
C TYR A 424 -0.90 -3.44 -12.32
N TYR A 425 -1.56 -2.37 -12.76
CA TYR A 425 -2.21 -2.33 -14.07
C TYR A 425 -1.20 -2.56 -15.20
N SER A 426 -0.07 -1.87 -15.15
CA SER A 426 1.04 -2.00 -16.11
C SER A 426 1.64 -3.40 -16.08
N ALA A 427 1.80 -4.01 -14.91
CA ALA A 427 2.26 -5.39 -14.80
C ALA A 427 1.31 -6.38 -15.49
N ALA A 428 0.00 -6.21 -15.31
CA ALA A 428 -0.98 -7.04 -15.99
C ALA A 428 -0.99 -6.80 -17.52
N LEU A 429 -0.82 -5.57 -17.99
CA LEU A 429 -0.64 -5.24 -19.42
C LEU A 429 0.63 -5.87 -20.01
N VAL A 430 1.74 -5.86 -19.27
CA VAL A 430 2.96 -6.58 -19.66
C VAL A 430 2.65 -8.08 -19.79
N GLY A 431 1.93 -8.66 -18.84
CA GLY A 431 1.44 -10.04 -18.95
C GLY A 431 0.65 -10.29 -20.23
N LEU A 432 -0.24 -9.38 -20.63
CA LEU A 432 -0.98 -9.47 -21.89
C LEU A 432 -0.06 -9.40 -23.11
N ALA A 433 0.89 -8.44 -23.14
CA ALA A 433 1.82 -8.27 -24.26
C ALA A 433 2.73 -9.49 -24.47
N TYR A 434 3.12 -10.18 -23.40
CA TYR A 434 3.96 -11.39 -23.44
C TYR A 434 3.18 -12.70 -23.43
N ASN A 435 1.83 -12.66 -23.43
CA ASN A 435 0.96 -13.83 -23.26
C ASN A 435 1.26 -14.66 -22.00
N ASP A 436 1.66 -13.99 -20.92
CA ASP A 436 1.95 -14.60 -19.61
C ASP A 436 0.71 -14.53 -18.71
N LYS A 437 -0.09 -15.62 -18.76
CA LYS A 437 -1.32 -15.74 -17.98
C LYS A 437 -1.10 -15.66 -16.46
N ASN A 438 0.06 -16.09 -15.97
CA ASN A 438 0.37 -16.01 -14.54
C ASN A 438 0.62 -14.57 -14.13
N LEU A 439 1.39 -13.82 -14.91
CA LEU A 439 1.61 -12.40 -14.68
C LEU A 439 0.31 -11.60 -14.77
N VAL A 440 -0.55 -11.88 -15.76
CA VAL A 440 -1.90 -11.27 -15.84
C VAL A 440 -2.70 -11.56 -14.57
N ALA A 441 -2.72 -12.83 -14.11
CA ALA A 441 -3.49 -13.20 -12.94
C ALA A 441 -2.95 -12.52 -11.66
N THR A 442 -1.65 -12.53 -11.44
CA THR A 442 -1.01 -11.87 -10.30
C THR A 442 -1.20 -10.36 -10.34
N GLY A 443 -0.85 -9.70 -11.46
CA GLY A 443 -0.98 -8.26 -11.63
C GLY A 443 -2.42 -7.79 -11.44
N SER A 444 -3.40 -8.48 -12.04
CA SER A 444 -4.82 -8.15 -11.86
C SER A 444 -5.30 -8.37 -10.43
N THR A 445 -4.75 -9.35 -9.71
CA THR A 445 -5.13 -9.59 -8.31
C THR A 445 -4.61 -8.49 -7.39
N LEU A 446 -3.32 -8.15 -7.50
CA LEU A 446 -2.71 -7.05 -6.74
C LEU A 446 -3.40 -5.73 -7.05
N LEU A 447 -3.66 -5.45 -8.34
CA LEU A 447 -4.43 -4.29 -8.78
C LEU A 447 -5.80 -4.21 -8.09
N ALA A 448 -6.55 -5.31 -8.07
CA ALA A 448 -7.88 -5.33 -7.47
C ALA A 448 -7.86 -5.16 -5.95
N LEU A 449 -6.84 -5.66 -5.27
CA LEU A 449 -6.65 -5.43 -3.83
C LEU A 449 -6.27 -3.97 -3.56
N GLU A 450 -5.31 -3.42 -4.30
CA GLU A 450 -4.87 -2.03 -4.20
C GLU A 450 -6.05 -1.09 -4.42
N ILE A 451 -6.84 -1.25 -5.49
CA ILE A 451 -8.05 -0.43 -5.75
C ILE A 451 -9.04 -0.50 -4.57
N ASN A 452 -9.30 -1.69 -4.03
CA ASN A 452 -10.20 -1.83 -2.88
C ASN A 452 -9.65 -1.10 -1.66
N ALA A 453 -8.33 -1.13 -1.42
CA ALA A 453 -7.71 -0.41 -0.33
C ALA A 453 -7.72 1.11 -0.56
N VAL A 454 -7.45 1.60 -1.77
CA VAL A 454 -7.59 3.05 -2.10
C VAL A 454 -9.01 3.53 -1.85
N GLN A 455 -10.01 2.81 -2.37
CA GLN A 455 -11.42 3.15 -2.17
C GLN A 455 -11.86 3.07 -0.70
N THR A 456 -11.16 2.29 0.12
CA THR A 456 -11.47 2.22 1.55
C THR A 456 -10.74 3.31 2.32
N TRP A 457 -9.47 3.61 2.02
CA TRP A 457 -8.57 4.36 2.91
C TRP A 457 -8.10 5.72 2.40
N TRP A 458 -8.30 6.01 1.12
CA TRP A 458 -8.08 7.33 0.55
C TRP A 458 -9.39 8.05 0.29
N HIS A 459 -10.42 7.32 -0.14
CA HIS A 459 -11.71 7.91 -0.49
C HIS A 459 -12.53 8.23 0.76
N VAL A 460 -12.38 9.45 1.27
CA VAL A 460 -13.07 9.93 2.47
C VAL A 460 -14.49 10.37 2.07
N LYS A 461 -15.46 9.49 2.30
CA LYS A 461 -16.88 9.79 2.08
C LYS A 461 -17.47 10.54 3.28
N ALA A 462 -18.31 11.54 3.04
CA ALA A 462 -18.89 12.35 4.11
C ALA A 462 -19.75 11.52 5.10
N GLU A 463 -20.45 10.50 4.60
CA GLU A 463 -21.34 9.63 5.40
C GLU A 463 -20.63 8.40 6.00
N SER A 464 -19.33 8.23 5.77
CA SER A 464 -18.58 7.07 6.26
C SER A 464 -18.09 7.27 7.69
N ASN A 465 -18.39 6.32 8.57
CA ASN A 465 -17.90 6.28 9.95
C ASN A 465 -16.45 5.79 10.08
N LEU A 466 -15.73 5.59 8.97
CA LEU A 466 -14.33 5.13 9.01
C LEU A 466 -13.41 6.19 9.62
N TYR A 467 -13.68 7.45 9.30
CA TYR A 467 -12.97 8.60 9.85
C TYR A 467 -13.89 9.36 10.79
N GLY A 468 -13.32 9.99 11.82
CA GLY A 468 -14.08 10.90 12.67
C GLY A 468 -14.75 11.99 11.85
N GLU A 469 -15.95 12.40 12.25
CA GLU A 469 -16.79 13.32 11.47
C GLU A 469 -16.06 14.60 11.04
N ASP A 470 -15.23 15.17 11.91
CA ASP A 470 -14.50 16.41 11.60
C ASP A 470 -13.50 16.22 10.45
N PHE A 471 -12.76 15.11 10.47
CA PHE A 471 -11.82 14.79 9.39
C PHE A 471 -12.57 14.56 8.07
N ALA A 472 -13.70 13.84 8.12
CA ALA A 472 -14.52 13.57 6.94
C ALA A 472 -15.25 14.80 6.40
N LYS A 473 -15.64 15.75 7.27
CA LYS A 473 -16.25 17.04 6.88
C LYS A 473 -15.25 17.92 6.15
N GLU A 474 -14.02 18.02 6.66
CA GLU A 474 -12.96 18.87 6.09
C GLU A 474 -12.30 18.29 4.83
N ASN A 475 -12.22 16.96 4.74
CA ASN A 475 -11.45 16.26 3.70
C ASN A 475 -12.36 15.31 2.93
N ARG A 476 -12.25 15.29 1.60
CA ARG A 476 -12.87 14.23 0.77
C ARG A 476 -11.86 13.19 0.28
N ILE A 477 -10.58 13.41 0.54
CA ILE A 477 -9.51 12.51 0.15
C ILE A 477 -8.32 12.62 1.11
N VAL A 478 -7.68 11.50 1.42
CA VAL A 478 -6.41 11.48 2.17
C VAL A 478 -5.28 11.97 1.26
N GLY A 479 -4.38 12.81 1.79
CA GLY A 479 -3.18 13.23 1.09
C GLY A 479 -2.10 12.14 1.20
N ILE A 480 -1.44 12.08 2.35
CA ILE A 480 -0.48 11.01 2.66
C ILE A 480 -1.07 10.09 3.72
N LEU A 481 -1.14 8.81 3.40
CA LEU A 481 -1.47 7.76 4.34
C LEU A 481 -0.19 7.25 5.01
N TRP A 482 -0.18 7.22 6.34
CA TRP A 482 0.91 6.70 7.15
C TRP A 482 0.43 5.49 7.95
N ALA A 483 1.36 4.69 8.45
CA ALA A 483 1.04 3.55 9.31
C ALA A 483 0.21 3.92 10.55
N ASN A 484 0.43 5.12 11.11
CA ASN A 484 -0.28 5.62 12.30
C ASN A 484 -1.02 6.97 12.08
N LYS A 485 -1.02 7.53 10.87
CA LYS A 485 -1.53 8.88 10.58
C LYS A 485 -2.26 8.95 9.23
N ARG A 486 -3.21 9.88 9.12
CA ARG A 486 -3.85 10.35 7.88
C ARG A 486 -3.61 11.83 7.75
N ASP A 487 -2.69 12.17 6.86
CA ASP A 487 -2.29 13.53 6.60
C ASP A 487 -3.10 14.10 5.43
N SER A 488 -3.54 15.35 5.57
CA SER A 488 -4.26 16.06 4.51
C SER A 488 -3.31 16.81 3.59
N LYS A 489 -2.04 17.02 3.98
CA LYS A 489 -1.03 17.63 3.10
C LYS A 489 -0.40 16.61 2.16
N LEU A 490 0.37 17.11 1.21
CA LEU A 490 1.26 16.36 0.33
C LEU A 490 2.72 16.67 0.69
N TRP A 491 3.66 15.91 0.14
CA TRP A 491 5.09 16.14 0.33
C TRP A 491 5.54 17.52 -0.16
N TRP A 492 4.85 18.05 -1.17
CA TRP A 492 5.19 19.28 -1.89
C TRP A 492 4.07 20.33 -1.92
N ALA A 493 2.90 20.03 -1.33
CA ALA A 493 1.78 20.96 -1.31
C ALA A 493 1.02 20.94 0.03
N PRO A 494 0.48 22.10 0.45
CA PRO A 494 -0.20 22.23 1.72
C PRO A 494 -1.65 21.70 1.62
N SER A 495 -2.33 21.58 2.76
CA SER A 495 -3.64 20.93 2.85
C SER A 495 -4.75 21.65 2.09
N GLU A 496 -4.56 22.94 1.83
CA GLU A 496 -5.47 23.84 1.12
C GLU A 496 -5.37 23.67 -0.40
N CYS A 497 -4.31 23.03 -0.92
CA CYS A 497 -4.21 22.69 -2.34
C CYS A 497 -5.08 21.46 -2.68
N ARG A 498 -6.41 21.62 -2.62
CA ARG A 498 -7.38 20.54 -2.89
C ARG A 498 -7.23 19.96 -4.30
N GLU A 499 -6.86 20.79 -5.26
CA GLU A 499 -6.58 20.41 -6.65
C GLU A 499 -5.33 19.54 -6.76
N CYS A 500 -4.28 19.83 -5.99
CA CYS A 500 -3.09 18.99 -5.91
C CYS A 500 -3.47 17.63 -5.31
N ARG A 501 -4.19 17.66 -4.18
CA ARG A 501 -4.62 16.47 -3.41
C ARG A 501 -5.54 15.55 -4.19
N LEU A 502 -6.45 16.10 -5.00
CA LEU A 502 -7.27 15.31 -5.92
C LEU A 502 -6.38 14.74 -7.03
N SER A 503 -5.59 15.60 -7.68
CA SER A 503 -4.86 15.21 -8.89
C SER A 503 -3.81 14.13 -8.64
N ILE A 504 -3.10 14.17 -7.52
CA ILE A 504 -2.10 13.15 -7.15
C ILE A 504 -2.73 11.77 -6.95
N GLN A 505 -4.04 11.69 -6.68
CA GLN A 505 -4.78 10.42 -6.54
C GLN A 505 -5.50 10.00 -7.83
N VAL A 506 -5.38 10.79 -8.90
CA VAL A 506 -5.97 10.48 -10.23
C VAL A 506 -4.89 10.20 -11.26
N LEU A 507 -3.74 10.87 -11.17
CA LEU A 507 -2.65 10.70 -12.12
C LEU A 507 -1.95 9.34 -11.92
N PRO A 508 -1.56 8.63 -13.00
CA PRO A 508 -1.88 8.92 -14.39
C PRO A 508 -3.33 8.56 -14.76
N LEU A 509 -3.93 9.35 -15.66
CA LEU A 509 -5.28 9.09 -16.16
C LEU A 509 -5.27 7.99 -17.23
N LEU A 510 -5.76 6.80 -16.86
CA LEU A 510 -5.72 5.56 -17.63
C LEU A 510 -7.12 4.90 -17.68
N PRO A 511 -7.36 3.87 -18.52
CA PRO A 511 -8.64 3.14 -18.50
C PRO A 511 -9.04 2.64 -17.11
N ILE A 512 -8.06 2.14 -16.34
CA ILE A 512 -8.29 1.60 -15.00
C ILE A 512 -8.75 2.65 -13.97
N THR A 513 -8.52 3.93 -14.23
CA THR A 513 -8.99 5.04 -13.37
C THR A 513 -10.52 5.03 -13.24
N GLU A 514 -11.26 4.47 -14.21
CA GLU A 514 -12.72 4.29 -14.12
C GLU A 514 -13.11 3.31 -13.01
N THR A 515 -12.35 2.23 -12.84
CA THR A 515 -12.61 1.28 -11.75
C THR A 515 -12.24 1.88 -10.40
N LEU A 516 -11.17 2.69 -10.35
CA LEU A 516 -10.75 3.39 -9.14
C LEU A 516 -11.82 4.37 -8.65
N PHE A 517 -12.39 5.17 -9.55
CA PHE A 517 -13.44 6.16 -9.28
C PHE A 517 -14.82 5.73 -9.83
N ASN A 518 -15.22 4.48 -9.57
CA ASN A 518 -16.48 3.93 -10.07
C ASN A 518 -17.75 4.48 -9.38
N ASP A 519 -17.59 5.08 -8.20
CA ASP A 519 -18.68 5.70 -7.44
C ASP A 519 -18.89 7.14 -7.91
N GLY A 520 -19.86 7.33 -8.82
CA GLY A 520 -20.19 8.65 -9.38
C GLY A 520 -20.70 9.65 -8.34
N VAL A 521 -21.30 9.19 -7.24
CA VAL A 521 -21.73 10.07 -6.13
C VAL A 521 -20.50 10.61 -5.41
N TYR A 522 -19.58 9.73 -5.02
CA TYR A 522 -18.33 10.15 -4.41
C TYR A 522 -17.48 11.02 -5.35
N ALA A 523 -17.39 10.69 -6.65
CA ALA A 523 -16.67 11.50 -7.62
C ALA A 523 -17.24 12.93 -7.70
N LYS A 524 -18.57 13.07 -7.65
CA LYS A 524 -19.23 14.37 -7.58
C LYS A 524 -18.89 15.13 -6.30
N GLU A 525 -18.98 14.49 -5.13
CA GLU A 525 -18.62 15.11 -3.84
C GLU A 525 -17.17 15.62 -3.84
N LEU A 526 -16.24 14.80 -4.34
CA LEU A 526 -14.82 15.13 -4.40
C LEU A 526 -14.56 16.31 -5.36
N VAL A 527 -15.19 16.32 -6.55
CA VAL A 527 -15.08 17.41 -7.50
C VAL A 527 -15.66 18.71 -6.93
N GLU A 528 -16.84 18.67 -6.33
CA GLU A 528 -17.48 19.85 -5.72
C GLU A 528 -16.65 20.43 -4.58
N TRP A 529 -16.00 19.56 -3.78
CA TRP A 529 -15.07 19.97 -2.73
C TRP A 529 -13.80 20.65 -3.28
N THR A 530 -13.32 20.24 -4.46
CA THR A 530 -12.13 20.78 -5.11
C THR A 530 -12.39 22.03 -5.97
N LEU A 531 -13.54 22.18 -6.62
CA LEU A 531 -13.84 23.30 -7.52
C LEU A 531 -13.53 24.71 -6.96
N PRO A 532 -13.76 25.02 -5.67
CA PRO A 532 -13.38 26.32 -5.10
C PRO A 532 -11.89 26.63 -5.21
N SER A 533 -11.00 25.63 -5.12
CA SER A 533 -9.55 25.83 -5.12
C SER A 533 -8.98 26.10 -6.52
N LEU A 534 -9.76 25.82 -7.57
CA LEU A 534 -9.42 26.12 -8.97
C LEU A 534 -9.71 27.57 -9.37
N LYS A 535 -10.49 28.31 -8.57
CA LYS A 535 -10.85 29.70 -8.86
C LYS A 535 -9.63 30.61 -8.65
N ASN A 536 -9.45 31.58 -9.56
CA ASN A 536 -8.45 32.65 -9.46
C ASN A 536 -6.97 32.20 -9.41
N LYS A 537 -6.65 30.95 -9.75
CA LYS A 537 -5.27 30.45 -9.86
C LYS A 537 -4.91 30.17 -11.31
N THR A 538 -3.78 30.72 -11.76
CA THR A 538 -3.21 30.54 -13.10
C THR A 538 -2.16 29.41 -13.15
N ASN A 539 -1.54 29.08 -12.02
CA ASN A 539 -0.50 28.06 -11.89
C ASN A 539 -1.05 26.63 -11.63
N VAL A 540 -2.35 26.40 -11.86
CA VAL A 540 -3.00 25.10 -11.59
C VAL A 540 -3.57 24.44 -12.84
N GLU A 541 -3.25 24.96 -14.04
CA GLU A 541 -3.74 24.43 -15.32
C GLU A 541 -3.48 22.93 -15.48
N GLY A 542 -2.29 22.45 -15.09
CA GLY A 542 -1.97 21.02 -15.16
C GLY A 542 -2.88 20.12 -14.31
N TRP A 543 -3.38 20.64 -13.19
CA TRP A 543 -4.24 19.93 -12.22
C TRP A 543 -5.72 19.99 -12.60
N LYS A 544 -6.17 21.07 -13.26
CA LYS A 544 -7.56 21.25 -13.68
C LYS A 544 -8.07 20.08 -14.52
N GLY A 545 -7.21 19.53 -15.40
CA GLY A 545 -7.53 18.41 -16.27
C GLY A 545 -8.06 17.19 -15.51
N PHE A 546 -7.43 16.80 -14.40
CA PHE A 546 -7.85 15.63 -13.61
C PHE A 546 -9.16 15.88 -12.86
N THR A 547 -9.38 17.09 -12.35
CA THR A 547 -10.66 17.46 -11.73
C THR A 547 -11.80 17.39 -12.76
N TYR A 548 -11.57 17.88 -13.98
CA TYR A 548 -12.57 17.82 -15.05
C TYR A 548 -12.76 16.41 -15.61
N ALA A 549 -11.71 15.57 -15.61
CA ALA A 549 -11.84 14.16 -15.93
C ALA A 549 -12.79 13.46 -14.96
N LEU A 550 -12.64 13.67 -13.64
CA LEU A 550 -13.58 13.14 -12.65
C LEU A 550 -14.99 13.75 -12.78
N GLN A 551 -15.10 15.03 -13.14
CA GLN A 551 -16.40 15.64 -13.44
C GLN A 551 -17.11 14.90 -14.58
N GLY A 552 -16.36 14.42 -15.58
CA GLY A 552 -16.88 13.66 -16.71
C GLY A 552 -17.57 12.34 -16.33
N VAL A 553 -17.31 11.79 -15.14
CA VAL A 553 -17.97 10.58 -14.64
C VAL A 553 -19.47 10.79 -14.42
N TYR A 554 -19.91 12.01 -14.09
CA TYR A 554 -21.31 12.33 -13.82
C TYR A 554 -21.89 13.48 -14.66
N ASP A 555 -21.04 14.33 -15.26
CA ASP A 555 -21.43 15.49 -16.07
C ASP A 555 -20.44 15.71 -17.24
N ASN A 556 -20.52 14.78 -18.19
CA ASN A 556 -19.69 14.73 -19.40
C ASN A 556 -19.74 16.06 -20.20
N LYS A 557 -20.94 16.61 -20.42
CA LYS A 557 -21.15 17.82 -21.24
C LYS A 557 -20.43 19.05 -20.71
N ASN A 558 -20.51 19.31 -19.40
CA ASN A 558 -19.84 20.48 -18.82
C ASN A 558 -18.33 20.24 -18.64
N ALA A 559 -17.92 19.01 -18.29
CA ALA A 559 -16.51 18.64 -18.23
C ALA A 559 -15.81 18.88 -19.58
N LEU A 560 -16.42 18.45 -20.69
CA LEU A 560 -15.88 18.63 -22.04
C LEU A 560 -15.66 20.10 -22.39
N LYS A 561 -16.63 20.97 -22.09
CA LYS A 561 -16.51 22.41 -22.31
C LYS A 561 -15.32 23.00 -21.56
N LYS A 562 -15.11 22.60 -20.29
CA LYS A 562 -13.98 23.07 -19.48
C LYS A 562 -12.65 22.55 -20.01
N ILE A 563 -12.59 21.27 -20.42
CA ILE A 563 -11.39 20.64 -20.98
C ILE A 563 -10.93 21.35 -22.26
N ARG A 564 -11.85 21.74 -23.15
CA ARG A 564 -11.54 22.50 -24.37
C ARG A 564 -10.96 23.89 -24.11
N LEU A 565 -11.15 24.44 -22.90
CA LEU A 565 -10.63 25.76 -22.50
C LEU A 565 -9.29 25.69 -21.75
N LEU A 566 -8.78 24.49 -21.47
CA LEU A 566 -7.50 24.31 -20.77
C LEU A 566 -6.34 24.86 -21.60
N LYS A 567 -5.41 25.53 -20.93
CA LYS A 567 -4.21 26.12 -21.56
C LYS A 567 -2.93 25.33 -21.27
N GLY A 568 -2.98 24.40 -20.32
CA GLY A 568 -1.86 23.56 -19.92
C GLY A 568 -2.34 22.21 -19.40
N PHE A 569 -1.40 21.26 -19.32
CA PHE A 569 -1.64 19.89 -18.87
C PHE A 569 -0.47 19.46 -17.99
N ASP A 570 -0.72 18.55 -17.05
CA ASP A 570 0.33 17.81 -16.35
C ASP A 570 1.30 17.17 -17.36
N ASP A 571 2.58 17.04 -16.98
CA ASP A 571 3.64 16.53 -17.84
C ASP A 571 3.41 15.08 -18.31
N GLY A 572 2.70 14.28 -17.50
CA GLY A 572 2.25 12.92 -17.81
C GLY A 572 0.88 12.85 -18.50
N ASN A 573 0.21 13.98 -18.75
CA ASN A 573 -1.12 14.02 -19.37
C ASN A 573 -1.15 14.89 -20.64
N SER A 574 -2.30 14.92 -21.33
CA SER A 574 -2.45 15.60 -22.61
C SER A 574 -3.89 15.96 -22.94
N PHE A 575 -4.06 16.83 -23.93
CA PHE A 575 -5.39 17.18 -24.42
C PHE A 575 -6.10 15.97 -25.06
N SER A 576 -5.40 15.22 -25.91
CA SER A 576 -5.95 14.02 -26.55
C SER A 576 -6.41 12.96 -25.54
N ASN A 577 -5.67 12.77 -24.44
CA ASN A 577 -6.08 11.84 -23.38
C ASN A 577 -7.31 12.30 -22.61
N LEU A 578 -7.44 13.60 -22.33
CA LEU A 578 -8.65 14.14 -21.68
C LEU A 578 -9.88 14.05 -22.58
N LEU A 579 -9.74 14.34 -23.88
CA LEU A 579 -10.83 14.15 -24.84
C LEU A 579 -11.24 12.67 -24.94
N TRP A 580 -10.27 11.76 -25.07
CA TRP A 580 -10.53 10.32 -25.06
C TRP A 580 -11.28 9.89 -23.80
N TRP A 581 -10.84 10.36 -22.62
CA TRP A 581 -11.46 10.01 -21.35
C TRP A 581 -12.93 10.41 -21.32
N ILE A 582 -13.23 11.65 -21.73
CA ILE A 582 -14.60 12.15 -21.74
C ILE A 582 -15.46 11.44 -22.77
N HIS A 583 -14.95 11.17 -23.97
CA HIS A 583 -15.73 10.55 -25.04
C HIS A 583 -15.88 9.02 -24.93
N SER A 584 -15.32 8.40 -23.89
CA SER A 584 -15.42 6.97 -23.62
C SER A 584 -16.31 6.61 -22.42
N ARG A 585 -17.19 7.53 -21.99
CA ARG A 585 -18.00 7.38 -20.77
C ARG A 585 -19.49 7.58 -21.00
#